data_AF-A0A1C5TBA3-F1
#
_entry.id   AF-A0A1C5TBA3-F1
#
_cell.length_a   1.000
_cell.length_b   1.000
_cell.length_c   1.000
_cell.angle_alpha   90.00
_cell.angle_beta   90.00
_cell.angle_gamma   90.00
#
_symmetry.space_group_name_H-M   'P 1'
#
loop_
_entity.id
_entity.type
_entity.pdbx_description
1 polymer ?
#
loop_
_entity_poly.entity_id
_entity_poly.type
_entity_poly.pdbx_seq_one_letter_code
_entity_poly.pdbx_strand_id
1 'polypeptide(L)'
;MKKNNMTVYTVYLDDGRDCYKITVPAFTKADAIKYVEGNGEVIAIKESELQDINLDYLADTLANNAWGQMEIDVITRVLEQVGLRR
;
A
#
# COMPACT_ATOMS: atom_id res chain seq x y z
N MET A 1 15.94 -8.68 14.55
CA MET A 1 15.89 -7.50 13.66
C MET A 1 14.60 -6.74 13.97
N LYS A 2 14.64 -5.42 14.16
CA LYS A 2 13.38 -4.63 14.24
C LYS A 2 12.70 -4.75 12.88
N LYS A 3 11.47 -5.27 12.86
CA LYS A 3 10.63 -5.32 11.66
C LYS A 3 10.21 -3.87 11.38
N ASN A 4 10.67 -3.29 10.26
CA ASN A 4 10.15 -1.99 9.84
C ASN A 4 8.79 -2.26 9.18
N ASN A 5 7.73 -1.69 9.75
CA ASN A 5 6.42 -1.75 9.13
C ASN A 5 6.31 -0.63 8.11
N MET A 6 5.60 -0.88 7.00
CA MET A 6 5.22 0.16 6.07
C MET A 6 4.09 1.00 6.66
N THR A 7 4.11 2.29 6.35
CA THR A 7 2.99 3.21 6.52
C THR A 7 2.32 3.38 5.17
N VAL A 8 0.99 3.43 5.15
CA VAL A 8 0.26 3.73 3.92
C VAL A 8 0.11 5.24 3.82
N TYR A 9 0.56 5.80 2.71
CA TYR A 9 0.48 7.23 2.44
C TYR A 9 -0.56 7.52 1.37
N THR A 10 -1.20 8.68 1.48
CA THR A 10 -1.92 9.31 0.37
C THR A 10 -1.03 10.41 -0.19
N VAL A 11 -0.58 10.24 -1.43
CA VAL A 11 0.27 11.20 -2.15
C VAL A 11 -0.59 11.93 -3.16
N TYR A 12 -0.57 13.25 -3.14
CA TYR A 12 -1.28 14.12 -4.06
C TYR A 12 -0.29 14.62 -5.11
N LEU A 13 -0.68 14.52 -6.38
CA LEU A 13 0.13 14.80 -7.55
C LEU A 13 -0.57 15.82 -8.45
N ASP A 14 0.23 16.64 -9.12
CA ASP A 14 -0.18 17.52 -10.22
C ASP A 14 0.69 17.17 -11.45
N ASP A 15 0.07 16.70 -12.53
CA ASP A 15 0.78 16.35 -13.78
C ASP A 15 0.83 17.49 -14.80
N GLY A 16 0.39 18.69 -14.41
CA GLY A 16 0.25 19.87 -15.27
C GLY A 16 -1.06 19.91 -16.07
N ARG A 17 -1.92 18.90 -15.93
CA ARG A 17 -3.28 18.87 -16.50
C ARG A 17 -4.33 18.68 -15.43
N ASP A 18 -4.11 17.71 -14.55
CA ASP A 18 -5.05 17.27 -13.52
C ASP A 18 -4.34 17.09 -12.17
N CYS A 19 -5.08 17.37 -11.08
CA CYS A 19 -4.65 17.05 -9.72
C CYS A 19 -5.33 15.76 -9.25
N TYR A 20 -4.55 14.79 -8.81
CA TYR A 20 -5.06 13.50 -8.36
C TYR A 20 -4.28 12.94 -7.16
N LYS A 21 -4.72 11.80 -6.62
CA LYS A 21 -4.08 11.15 -5.46
C LYS A 21 -3.84 9.67 -5.69
N ILE A 22 -2.75 9.15 -5.12
CA ILE A 22 -2.39 7.73 -5.12
C ILE A 22 -2.19 7.27 -3.67
N THR A 23 -2.67 6.06 -3.35
CA THR A 23 -2.42 5.38 -2.08
C THR A 23 -1.23 4.44 -2.21
N VAL A 24 -0.17 4.68 -1.44
CA VAL A 24 1.12 3.97 -1.58
C VAL A 24 1.59 3.47 -0.21
N PRO A 25 1.81 2.15 -0.01
CA PRO A 25 2.53 1.65 1.16
C PRO A 25 4.04 1.87 0.98
N ALA A 26 4.70 2.47 1.98
CA ALA A 26 6.14 2.67 1.97
C ALA A 26 6.74 2.71 3.38
N PHE A 27 8.03 2.42 3.52
CA PHE A 27 8.71 2.48 4.83
C PHE A 27 8.90 3.91 5.32
N THR A 28 9.00 4.87 4.41
CA THR A 28 9.17 6.30 4.72
C THR A 28 8.38 7.16 3.74
N LYS A 29 8.13 8.43 4.11
CA LYS A 29 7.57 9.43 3.18
C LYS A 29 8.43 9.62 1.92
N ALA A 30 9.76 9.55 2.07
CA ALA A 30 10.69 9.69 0.94
C ALA A 30 10.55 8.52 -0.04
N ASP A 31 10.40 7.29 0.46
CA ASP A 31 10.15 6.11 -0.38
C ASP A 31 8.80 6.21 -1.11
N ALA A 32 7.77 6.75 -0.46
CA ALA A 32 6.46 6.99 -1.09
C ALA A 32 6.53 8.02 -2.22
N ILE A 33 7.29 9.11 -2.03
CA ILE A 33 7.54 10.13 -3.07
C ILE A 33 8.29 9.50 -4.24
N LYS A 34 9.34 8.71 -3.96
CA LYS A 34 10.11 8.02 -4.98
C LYS A 34 9.27 7.01 -5.78
N TYR A 35 8.33 6.34 -5.13
CA TYR A 35 7.42 5.38 -5.80
C TYR A 35 6.59 6.03 -6.91
N VAL A 36 6.24 7.31 -6.75
CA VAL A 36 5.40 8.05 -7.71
C VAL A 36 6.20 8.97 -8.64
N GLU A 37 7.53 8.85 -8.63
CA GLU A 37 8.41 9.65 -9.49
C GLU A 37 8.04 9.42 -10.98
N GLY A 38 7.90 10.51 -11.73
CA GLY A 38 7.46 10.48 -13.13
C GLY A 38 5.93 10.59 -13.32
N ASN A 39 5.14 10.56 -12.24
CA ASN A 39 3.68 10.73 -12.28
C ASN A 39 3.25 12.19 -11.99
N GLY A 40 4.10 13.18 -12.25
CA GLY A 40 3.84 14.59 -11.92
C GLY A 40 4.56 15.08 -10.66
N GLU A 41 4.29 16.32 -10.27
CA GLU A 41 4.84 16.97 -9.09
C GLU A 41 4.06 16.57 -7.83
N VAL A 42 4.78 16.17 -6.77
CA VAL A 42 4.14 15.88 -5.48
C VAL A 42 3.80 17.20 -4.78
N ILE A 43 2.51 17.50 -4.71
CA ILE A 43 1.99 18.73 -4.09
C ILE A 43 1.62 18.56 -2.61
N ALA A 44 1.32 17.33 -2.16
CA ALA A 44 1.10 17.02 -0.75
C ALA A 44 1.28 15.52 -0.46
N ILE A 45 1.66 15.20 0.78
CA ILE A 45 1.71 13.83 1.27
C ILE A 45 1.24 13.77 2.73
N LYS A 46 0.39 12.78 3.03
CA LYS A 46 -0.08 12.48 4.38
C LYS A 46 -0.22 10.98 4.58
N GLU A 47 -0.26 10.55 5.84
CA GLU A 47 -0.68 9.18 6.16
C GLU A 47 -2.13 8.96 5.69
N SER A 48 -2.41 7.78 5.17
CA SER A 48 -3.74 7.41 4.69
C SER A 48 -4.66 7.04 5.86
N GLU A 49 -5.96 7.17 5.64
CA GLU A 49 -6.98 6.68 6.58
C GLU A 49 -7.00 5.13 6.64
N LEU A 50 -6.49 4.47 5.60
CA LEU A 50 -6.19 3.04 5.58
C LEU A 50 -4.75 2.84 6.04
N GLN A 51 -4.50 2.05 7.07
CA GLN A 51 -3.14 1.72 7.51
C GLN A 51 -2.85 0.21 7.48
N ASP A 52 -3.87 -0.62 7.64
CA ASP A 52 -3.75 -2.07 7.74
C ASP A 52 -4.91 -2.78 7.03
N ILE A 53 -4.72 -4.08 6.81
CA ILE A 53 -5.67 -4.95 6.12
C ILE A 53 -5.97 -6.13 7.04
N ASN A 54 -7.25 -6.49 7.17
CA ASN A 54 -7.62 -7.76 7.78
C ASN A 54 -7.24 -8.89 6.81
N LEU A 55 -6.13 -9.57 7.11
CA LEU A 55 -5.60 -10.62 6.24
C LEU A 55 -6.46 -11.88 6.24
N ASP A 56 -7.18 -12.16 7.33
CA ASP A 56 -8.09 -13.31 7.39
C ASP A 56 -9.30 -13.05 6.48
N TYR A 57 -9.88 -11.86 6.55
CA TYR A 57 -10.97 -11.45 5.66
C TYR A 57 -10.51 -11.35 4.19
N LEU A 58 -9.29 -10.90 3.94
CA LEU A 58 -8.71 -10.89 2.59
C LEU A 58 -8.56 -12.32 2.07
N ALA A 59 -8.03 -13.25 2.88
CA ALA A 59 -7.86 -14.65 2.50
C ALA A 59 -9.22 -15.29 2.16
N ASP A 60 -10.23 -15.10 3.02
CA ASP A 60 -11.60 -15.59 2.79
C ASP A 60 -12.19 -14.99 1.51
N THR A 61 -11.99 -13.69 1.28
CA THR A 61 -12.49 -13.00 0.08
C THR A 61 -11.83 -13.57 -1.17
N LEU A 62 -10.52 -13.75 -1.18
CA LEU A 62 -9.79 -14.30 -2.32
C LEU A 62 -10.20 -15.76 -2.60
N ALA A 63 -10.31 -16.59 -1.56
CA ALA A 63 -10.75 -17.98 -1.67
C ALA A 63 -12.17 -18.09 -2.27
N ASN A 64 -13.09 -17.23 -1.81
CA ASN A 64 -14.46 -17.15 -2.35
C ASN A 64 -14.53 -16.64 -3.81
N ASN A 65 -13.45 -16.05 -4.32
CA ASN A 65 -13.32 -15.59 -5.70
C ASN A 65 -12.38 -16.49 -6.54
N ALA A 66 -12.27 -17.76 -6.16
CA ALA A 66 -11.54 -18.80 -6.91
C ALA A 66 -10.03 -18.58 -7.06
N TRP A 67 -9.40 -17.78 -6.18
CA TRP A 67 -7.94 -17.70 -6.11
C TRP A 67 -7.36 -18.98 -5.52
N GLY A 68 -6.17 -19.38 -6.00
CA GLY A 68 -5.49 -20.55 -5.49
C GLY A 68 -4.85 -20.31 -4.13
N GLN A 69 -4.78 -21.34 -3.28
CA GLN A 69 -4.18 -21.22 -1.93
C GLN A 69 -2.73 -20.70 -1.97
N MET A 70 -1.93 -21.07 -2.98
CA MET A 70 -0.56 -20.55 -3.13
C MET A 70 -0.53 -19.04 -3.37
N GLU A 71 -1.46 -18.49 -4.15
CA GLU A 71 -1.52 -17.05 -4.43
C GLU A 71 -1.95 -16.28 -3.17
N ILE A 72 -2.95 -16.81 -2.47
CA ILE A 72 -3.44 -16.27 -1.21
C ILE A 72 -2.33 -16.24 -0.16
N ASP A 73 -1.59 -17.34 -0.03
CA ASP A 73 -0.44 -17.47 0.87
C ASP A 73 0.64 -16.43 0.56
N VAL A 74 0.99 -16.24 -0.71
CA VAL A 74 2.02 -15.26 -1.12
C VAL A 74 1.56 -13.85 -0.79
N ILE A 75 0.34 -13.47 -1.16
CA ILE A 75 -0.21 -12.12 -0.92
C ILE A 75 -0.25 -11.82 0.58
N THR A 76 -0.85 -12.70 1.38
CA THR A 76 -1.05 -12.47 2.81
C THR A 76 0.29 -12.45 3.55
N ARG A 77 1.23 -13.35 3.24
CA ARG A 77 2.57 -13.35 3.86
C ARG A 77 3.38 -12.11 3.51
N VAL A 78 3.30 -11.61 2.27
CA VAL A 78 3.97 -10.35 1.89
C VAL A 78 3.42 -9.18 2.69
N LEU A 79 2.09 -9.04 2.77
CA LEU A 79 1.44 -7.98 3.56
C LEU A 79 1.79 -8.06 5.04
N GLU A 80 1.82 -9.27 5.61
CA GLU A 80 2.23 -9.49 7.00
C GLU A 80 3.73 -9.17 7.21
N GLN A 81 4.60 -9.51 6.26
CA GLN A 81 6.03 -9.21 6.32
C GLN A 81 6.31 -7.71 6.34
N VAL A 82 5.52 -6.92 5.61
CA VAL A 82 5.64 -5.46 5.60
C VAL A 82 4.81 -4.77 6.70
N GLY A 83 4.16 -5.56 7.57
CA GLY A 83 3.47 -5.03 8.75
C GLY A 83 2.12 -4.36 8.46
N LEU A 84 1.44 -4.75 7.37
CA LEU A 84 0.13 -4.25 6.97
C LEU A 84 -1.02 -5.18 7.41
N ARG A 85 -0.79 -6.01 8.42
CA ARG A 85 -1.81 -6.86 9.05
C ARG A 85 -2.45 -6.11 10.24
N ARG A 86 -3.78 -6.12 10.31
CA ARG A 86 -4.55 -5.75 11.52
C ARG A 86 -4.96 -6.96 12.34
#